data_AF-A0A437M3C6-F1
#
_entry.id   AF-A0A437M3C6-F1
#
_cell.length_a   1.000
_cell.length_b   1.000
_cell.length_c   1.000
_cell.angle_alpha   90.00
_cell.angle_beta   90.00
_cell.angle_gamma   90.00
#
_symmetry.space_group_name_H-M   'P 1'
#
loop_
_entity.id
_entity.type
_entity.pdbx_description
1 polymer ?
#
loop_
_entity_poly.entity_id
_entity_poly.type
_entity_poly.pdbx_seq_one_letter_code
_entity_poly.pdbx_strand_id
1 'polypeptide(L)'
;MQEFVGSGEFAARFEEIARAYNLPREAPRPVVPAEPLFQLAQRSEDTATIATLCETVLALDPSHRHARFLLAHARERMWRPDLALAGYDAALALAPDDTDALFRQAMLLGRLGCHAARLAPLRRLVSLNPAHPQNWFELGHAWLQLEMPGPAMAALSQLGVVRDPYWLSVIEQARRARDDARRQALVLLRGRAPQEAAQDAPQLARLLVRLGRGRAGRALLRTEAPDTEALHALHLLEGDLPGALAVLRQALPARPGLLQSLVQFCLLAGDFRAAHTLLAGMRPQPPNAPALRAAIATGCPELRPAITHEVAQGIAGAAPDTLSCQAWLTLELAEGRLAPQQPDRLPALAPPSPQDIPFRVFQYWNSPAVPPDVAACIASWRQVGGAEHVLFDDAAAEAFLRAEYGAEHARAFLRCYHPAMRSDFIRIAWLHRHGGIYTDADERCLAPLWGEYQSWKHAAVVLVPDVTVPSYLHNWFIAARPGTALLQAALQDMMAVLGSGPPGGRPDIWQTTGPGLITRAFVAARGKQPVVLLDIDRYRRICGNETALAYKATAEGNWRLAR
;
A
#
# COMPACT_ATOMS: atom_id res chain seq x y z
N MET A 1 28.00 -19.72 -4.32
CA MET A 1 28.32 -20.47 -5.55
C MET A 1 28.72 -21.86 -5.10
N GLN A 2 28.05 -22.90 -5.62
CA GLN A 2 28.25 -24.34 -5.33
C GLN A 2 27.85 -24.81 -3.91
N GLU A 3 26.61 -25.32 -3.81
CA GLU A 3 26.12 -26.41 -2.94
C GLU A 3 24.66 -26.16 -2.57
N PHE A 4 23.73 -26.43 -3.50
CA PHE A 4 22.36 -26.87 -3.20
C PHE A 4 21.73 -27.42 -4.50
N VAL A 5 22.48 -28.30 -5.16
CA VAL A 5 21.93 -29.30 -6.08
C VAL A 5 21.99 -30.60 -5.29
N GLY A 6 20.99 -30.82 -4.44
CA GLY A 6 21.11 -31.86 -3.39
C GLY A 6 19.78 -32.34 -2.81
N SER A 7 18.64 -32.13 -3.47
CA SER A 7 17.45 -32.93 -3.19
C SER A 7 17.30 -33.96 -4.32
N GLY A 8 17.51 -35.23 -3.98
CA GLY A 8 17.42 -36.36 -4.90
C GLY A 8 16.08 -36.48 -5.63
N GLU A 9 15.04 -35.75 -5.22
CA GLU A 9 13.73 -35.74 -5.87
C GLU A 9 13.70 -34.97 -7.19
N PHE A 10 14.50 -33.90 -7.36
CA PHE A 10 14.56 -33.18 -8.63
C PHE A 10 15.41 -33.93 -9.66
N ALA A 11 16.52 -34.52 -9.21
CA ALA A 11 17.34 -35.41 -10.04
C ALA A 11 16.58 -36.67 -10.47
N ALA A 12 15.75 -37.25 -9.59
CA ALA A 12 14.92 -38.41 -9.92
C ALA A 12 13.85 -38.08 -10.96
N ARG A 13 13.13 -36.95 -10.82
CA ARG A 13 12.14 -36.48 -11.82
C ARG A 13 12.79 -36.11 -13.16
N PHE A 14 13.98 -35.53 -13.14
CA PHE A 14 14.73 -35.21 -14.35
C PHE A 14 15.25 -36.45 -15.06
N GLU A 15 15.70 -37.49 -14.32
CA GLU A 15 16.07 -38.78 -14.91
C GLU A 15 14.88 -39.54 -15.52
N GLU A 16 13.69 -39.43 -14.92
CA GLU A 16 12.46 -40.06 -15.41
C GLU A 16 12.00 -39.42 -16.75
N ILE A 17 12.13 -38.09 -16.85
CA ILE A 17 11.88 -37.32 -18.07
C ILE A 17 12.99 -37.56 -19.12
N ALA A 18 14.25 -37.62 -18.72
CA ALA A 18 15.36 -37.88 -19.63
C ALA A 18 15.32 -39.30 -20.25
N ARG A 19 14.85 -40.31 -19.50
CA ARG A 19 14.60 -41.68 -20.02
C ARG A 19 13.41 -41.74 -20.97
N ALA A 20 12.35 -40.97 -20.72
CA ALA A 20 11.18 -40.91 -21.58
C ALA A 20 11.47 -40.28 -22.95
N TYR A 21 12.53 -39.45 -23.07
CA TYR A 21 12.83 -38.65 -24.27
C TYR A 21 14.24 -38.84 -24.87
N ASN A 22 15.04 -39.78 -24.36
CA ASN A 22 16.31 -40.24 -24.95
C ASN A 22 17.35 -39.12 -25.23
N LEU A 23 17.56 -38.21 -24.27
CA LEU A 23 18.49 -37.08 -24.43
C LEU A 23 19.93 -37.43 -23.95
N PRO A 24 20.98 -37.04 -24.71
CA PRO A 24 22.38 -37.35 -24.38
C PRO A 24 22.93 -36.54 -23.19
N ARG A 25 23.89 -37.14 -22.48
CA ARG A 25 24.29 -36.80 -21.09
C ARG A 25 25.27 -35.63 -20.88
N GLU A 26 25.74 -34.93 -21.92
CA GLU A 26 26.65 -33.79 -21.76
C GLU A 26 26.41 -32.70 -22.81
N ALA A 27 26.02 -31.49 -22.38
CA ALA A 27 25.94 -30.29 -23.23
C ALA A 27 26.06 -28.99 -22.39
N PRO A 28 26.62 -27.90 -22.96
CA PRO A 28 27.01 -26.68 -22.23
C PRO A 28 25.81 -25.88 -21.70
N ARG A 29 26.04 -25.04 -20.68
CA ARG A 29 25.00 -24.18 -20.06
C ARG A 29 24.22 -23.41 -21.15
N PRO A 30 22.91 -23.62 -21.28
CA PRO A 30 22.13 -22.93 -22.29
C PRO A 30 21.99 -21.46 -21.88
N VAL A 31 22.31 -20.54 -22.79
CA VAL A 31 21.68 -19.21 -22.79
C VAL A 31 20.22 -19.49 -23.09
N VAL A 32 19.37 -19.58 -22.06
CA VAL A 32 17.94 -19.77 -22.28
C VAL A 32 17.43 -18.45 -22.87
N PRO A 33 16.93 -18.44 -24.12
CA PRO A 33 16.36 -17.24 -24.67
C PRO A 33 15.13 -16.83 -23.85
N ALA A 34 14.83 -15.54 -23.76
CA ALA A 34 13.66 -15.03 -23.07
C ALA A 34 12.35 -15.66 -23.60
N GLU A 35 12.30 -15.98 -24.90
CA GLU A 35 11.11 -16.47 -25.58
C GLU A 35 10.61 -17.86 -25.09
N PRO A 36 11.43 -18.92 -24.99
CA PRO A 36 11.01 -20.17 -24.36
C PRO A 36 10.51 -20.04 -22.92
N LEU A 37 11.10 -19.15 -22.12
CA LEU A 37 10.64 -18.89 -20.75
C LEU A 37 9.29 -18.19 -20.73
N PHE A 38 9.08 -17.25 -21.65
CA PHE A 38 7.79 -16.57 -21.79
C PHE A 38 6.69 -17.53 -22.28
N GLN A 39 6.99 -18.42 -23.24
CA GLN A 39 6.05 -19.45 -23.70
C GLN A 39 5.67 -20.43 -22.58
N LEU A 40 6.63 -20.77 -21.71
CA LEU A 40 6.36 -21.58 -20.53
C LEU A 40 5.46 -20.82 -19.53
N ALA A 41 5.70 -19.52 -19.34
CA ALA A 41 4.85 -18.68 -18.52
C ALA A 41 3.41 -18.62 -19.06
N GLN A 42 3.21 -18.53 -20.37
CA GLN A 42 1.88 -18.50 -20.99
C GLN A 42 1.09 -19.81 -20.83
N ARG A 43 1.78 -20.94 -20.75
CA ARG A 43 1.15 -22.27 -20.61
C ARG A 43 0.97 -22.71 -19.15
N SER A 44 1.64 -22.03 -18.21
CA SER A 44 1.54 -22.33 -16.80
C SER A 44 0.18 -21.92 -16.26
N GLU A 45 -0.44 -22.80 -15.46
CA GLU A 45 -1.67 -22.49 -14.72
C GLU A 45 -1.36 -21.92 -13.32
N ASP A 46 -0.18 -22.24 -12.78
CA ASP A 46 0.25 -21.75 -11.48
C ASP A 46 0.69 -20.28 -11.58
N THR A 47 0.00 -19.42 -10.85
CA THR A 47 0.22 -17.97 -10.89
C THR A 47 1.59 -17.59 -10.32
N ALA A 48 2.12 -18.36 -9.36
CA ALA A 48 3.48 -18.15 -8.83
C ALA A 48 4.55 -18.43 -9.86
N THR A 49 4.44 -19.57 -10.54
CA THR A 49 5.32 -19.94 -11.65
C THR A 49 5.27 -18.92 -12.79
N ILE A 50 4.08 -18.41 -13.15
CA ILE A 50 3.94 -17.34 -14.16
C ILE A 50 4.75 -16.11 -13.74
N ALA A 51 4.60 -15.64 -12.50
CA ALA A 51 5.29 -14.45 -12.01
C ALA A 51 6.82 -14.64 -12.05
N THR A 52 7.33 -15.76 -11.56
CA THR A 52 8.78 -16.06 -11.55
C THR A 52 9.36 -16.17 -12.95
N LEU A 53 8.65 -16.82 -13.88
CA LEU A 53 9.09 -16.91 -15.26
C LEU A 53 9.08 -15.55 -15.94
N CYS A 54 8.04 -14.73 -15.74
CA CYS A 54 7.99 -13.38 -16.29
C CYS A 54 9.05 -12.45 -15.68
N GLU A 55 9.38 -12.57 -14.39
CA GLU A 55 10.49 -11.83 -13.76
C GLU A 55 11.84 -12.22 -14.36
N THR A 56 12.03 -13.52 -14.63
CA THR A 56 13.24 -14.01 -15.32
C THR A 56 13.32 -13.50 -16.76
N VAL A 57 12.21 -13.48 -17.48
CA VAL A 57 12.11 -12.89 -18.82
C VAL A 57 12.47 -11.40 -18.79
N LEU A 58 11.94 -10.65 -17.83
CA LEU A 58 12.21 -9.21 -17.70
C LEU A 58 13.63 -8.89 -17.22
N ALA A 59 14.30 -9.81 -16.51
CA ALA A 59 15.71 -9.69 -16.19
C ALA A 59 16.60 -9.87 -17.43
N LEU A 60 16.16 -10.69 -18.39
CA LEU A 60 16.84 -10.91 -19.68
C LEU A 60 16.50 -9.83 -20.71
N ASP A 61 15.25 -9.36 -20.72
CA ASP A 61 14.75 -8.27 -21.57
C ASP A 61 13.79 -7.35 -20.79
N PRO A 62 14.30 -6.26 -20.21
CA PRO A 62 13.48 -5.29 -19.48
C PRO A 62 12.41 -4.59 -20.33
N SER A 63 12.52 -4.64 -21.66
CA SER A 63 11.56 -4.02 -22.58
C SER A 63 10.43 -4.97 -23.01
N HIS A 64 10.45 -6.21 -22.55
CA HIS A 64 9.50 -7.25 -22.94
C HIS A 64 8.07 -6.97 -22.44
N ARG A 65 7.31 -6.22 -23.25
CA ARG A 65 5.94 -5.76 -22.94
C ARG A 65 5.02 -6.87 -22.43
N HIS A 66 4.93 -7.99 -23.15
CA HIS A 66 3.99 -9.06 -22.82
C HIS A 66 4.32 -9.76 -21.49
N ALA A 67 5.60 -9.95 -21.17
CA ALA A 67 6.03 -10.47 -19.88
C ALA A 67 5.74 -9.49 -18.75
N ARG A 68 5.85 -8.18 -19.00
CA ARG A 68 5.49 -7.12 -18.04
C ARG A 68 3.99 -7.11 -17.74
N PHE A 69 3.17 -7.19 -18.77
CA PHE A 69 1.71 -7.34 -18.63
C PHE A 69 1.35 -8.63 -17.89
N LEU A 70 1.94 -9.77 -18.29
CA LEU A 70 1.62 -11.06 -17.70
C LEU A 70 2.07 -11.14 -16.22
N LEU A 71 3.19 -10.51 -15.87
CA LEU A 71 3.62 -10.33 -14.49
C LEU A 71 2.65 -9.47 -13.69
N ALA A 72 2.21 -8.34 -14.23
CA ALA A 72 1.21 -7.48 -13.60
C ALA A 72 -0.10 -8.24 -13.35
N HIS A 73 -0.53 -9.05 -14.33
CA HIS A 73 -1.71 -9.88 -14.22
C HIS A 73 -1.55 -11.02 -13.20
N ALA A 74 -0.38 -11.66 -13.14
CA ALA A 74 -0.07 -12.65 -12.11
C ALA A 74 -0.12 -12.03 -10.70
N ARG A 75 0.45 -10.83 -10.53
CA ARG A 75 0.41 -10.07 -9.27
C ARG A 75 -1.01 -9.67 -8.88
N GLU A 76 -1.84 -9.32 -9.84
CA GLU A 76 -3.28 -9.07 -9.62
C GLU A 76 -3.99 -10.32 -9.09
N ARG A 77 -3.77 -11.49 -9.71
CA ARG A 77 -4.34 -12.77 -9.28
C ARG A 77 -3.86 -13.22 -7.89
N MET A 78 -2.64 -12.83 -7.51
CA MET A 78 -2.10 -13.00 -6.16
C MET A 78 -2.59 -11.97 -5.14
N TRP A 79 -3.49 -11.06 -5.54
CA TRP A 79 -3.97 -9.97 -4.69
C TRP A 79 -2.84 -9.05 -4.19
N ARG A 80 -1.88 -8.73 -5.07
CA ARG A 80 -0.88 -7.66 -4.89
C ARG A 80 -1.22 -6.45 -5.76
N PRO A 81 -2.26 -5.67 -5.40
CA PRO A 81 -2.82 -4.63 -6.26
C PRO A 81 -1.83 -3.51 -6.60
N ASP A 82 -0.95 -3.10 -5.67
CA ASP A 82 -0.01 -2.00 -5.92
C ASP A 82 1.06 -2.39 -6.94
N LEU A 83 1.62 -3.60 -6.79
CA LEU A 83 2.59 -4.15 -7.74
C LEU A 83 1.96 -4.47 -9.10
N ALA A 84 0.67 -4.80 -9.13
CA ALA A 84 -0.09 -5.01 -10.35
C ALA A 84 -0.36 -3.68 -11.08
N LEU A 85 -0.81 -2.64 -10.37
CA LEU A 85 -1.01 -1.30 -10.95
C LEU A 85 0.30 -0.72 -11.49
N ALA A 86 1.38 -0.77 -10.72
CA ALA A 86 2.71 -0.35 -11.17
C ALA A 86 3.20 -1.17 -12.38
N GLY A 87 2.90 -2.47 -12.41
CA GLY A 87 3.18 -3.34 -13.53
C GLY A 87 2.40 -2.94 -14.79
N TYR A 88 1.11 -2.61 -14.65
CA TYR A 88 0.27 -2.11 -15.74
C TYR A 88 0.72 -0.74 -16.23
N ASP A 89 1.04 0.20 -15.34
CA ASP A 89 1.59 1.51 -15.70
C ASP A 89 2.89 1.38 -16.49
N ALA A 90 3.78 0.51 -16.04
CA ALA A 90 5.05 0.28 -16.73
C ALA A 90 4.86 -0.44 -18.08
N ALA A 91 3.87 -1.33 -18.20
CA ALA A 91 3.49 -1.90 -19.49
C ALA A 91 2.95 -0.82 -20.43
N LEU A 92 2.04 0.03 -19.95
CA LEU A 92 1.44 1.13 -20.71
C LEU A 92 2.44 2.23 -21.08
N ALA A 93 3.49 2.45 -20.30
CA ALA A 93 4.59 3.35 -20.66
C ALA A 93 5.33 2.87 -21.93
N LEU A 94 5.49 1.55 -22.09
CA LEU A 94 6.03 0.94 -23.31
C LEU A 94 4.97 0.85 -24.42
N ALA A 95 3.70 0.90 -24.04
CA ALA A 95 2.56 0.44 -24.81
C ALA A 95 1.28 1.25 -24.52
N PRO A 96 1.22 2.55 -24.85
CA PRO A 96 0.12 3.39 -24.35
C PRO A 96 -1.28 2.95 -24.80
N ASP A 97 -1.32 2.14 -25.87
CA ASP A 97 -2.56 1.70 -26.53
C ASP A 97 -2.83 0.20 -26.36
N ASP A 98 -2.12 -0.46 -25.44
CA ASP A 98 -2.39 -1.85 -25.07
C ASP A 98 -3.76 -1.96 -24.40
N THR A 99 -4.74 -2.43 -25.16
CA THR A 99 -6.14 -2.52 -24.70
C THR A 99 -6.32 -3.49 -23.55
N ASP A 100 -5.51 -4.54 -23.46
CA ASP A 100 -5.60 -5.52 -22.38
C ASP A 100 -5.05 -4.91 -21.08
N ALA A 101 -3.91 -4.24 -21.14
CA ALA A 101 -3.34 -3.53 -20.00
C ALA A 101 -4.27 -2.41 -19.50
N LEU A 102 -4.82 -1.60 -20.40
CA LEU A 102 -5.79 -0.56 -20.06
C LEU A 102 -7.05 -1.15 -19.41
N PHE A 103 -7.58 -2.24 -19.98
CA PHE A 103 -8.80 -2.86 -19.45
C PHE A 103 -8.56 -3.49 -18.07
N ARG A 104 -7.46 -4.24 -17.90
CA ARG A 104 -7.08 -4.84 -16.62
C ARG A 104 -6.83 -3.78 -15.55
N GLN A 105 -6.09 -2.72 -15.88
CA GLN A 105 -5.88 -1.59 -14.99
C GLN A 105 -7.22 -0.96 -14.57
N ALA A 106 -8.12 -0.69 -15.53
CA ALA A 106 -9.44 -0.15 -15.23
C ALA A 106 -10.28 -1.09 -14.34
N MET A 107 -10.22 -2.40 -14.54
CA MET A 107 -10.98 -3.35 -13.71
C MET A 107 -10.39 -3.48 -12.31
N LEU A 108 -9.06 -3.47 -12.19
CA LEU A 108 -8.38 -3.46 -10.89
C LEU A 108 -8.71 -2.18 -10.11
N LEU A 109 -8.59 -1.00 -10.73
CA LEU A 109 -8.99 0.27 -10.14
C LEU A 109 -10.46 0.27 -9.71
N GLY A 110 -11.35 -0.34 -10.52
CA GLY A 110 -12.76 -0.51 -10.16
C GLY A 110 -12.97 -1.38 -8.91
N ARG A 111 -12.27 -2.51 -8.80
CA ARG A 111 -12.34 -3.39 -7.61
C ARG A 111 -11.76 -2.74 -6.36
N LEU A 112 -10.77 -1.88 -6.52
CA LEU A 112 -10.18 -1.11 -5.42
C LEU A 112 -11.03 0.10 -5.01
N GLY A 113 -12.13 0.37 -5.74
CA GLY A 113 -12.96 1.54 -5.53
C GLY A 113 -12.40 2.81 -6.17
N CYS A 114 -11.20 2.83 -6.76
CA CYS A 114 -10.57 4.01 -7.35
C CYS A 114 -11.20 4.46 -8.69
N HIS A 115 -12.49 4.82 -8.66
CA HIS A 115 -13.30 5.12 -9.84
C HIS A 115 -12.83 6.36 -10.62
N ALA A 116 -12.21 7.35 -9.96
CA ALA A 116 -11.64 8.52 -10.62
C ALA A 116 -10.43 8.17 -11.48
N ALA A 117 -9.45 7.43 -10.90
CA ALA A 117 -8.28 6.96 -11.62
C ALA A 117 -8.66 6.00 -12.77
N ARG A 118 -9.73 5.22 -12.59
CA ARG A 118 -10.29 4.32 -13.62
C ARG A 118 -10.74 5.05 -14.89
N LEU A 119 -11.11 6.33 -14.82
CA LEU A 119 -11.61 7.08 -15.97
C LEU A 119 -10.58 7.21 -17.10
N ALA A 120 -9.30 7.37 -16.76
CA ALA A 120 -8.24 7.56 -17.75
C ALA A 120 -8.07 6.34 -18.68
N PRO A 121 -7.85 5.11 -18.17
CA PRO A 121 -7.74 3.94 -19.04
C PRO A 121 -9.05 3.63 -19.78
N LEU A 122 -10.22 3.84 -19.16
CA LEU A 122 -11.52 3.65 -19.84
C LEU A 122 -11.75 4.65 -20.98
N ARG A 123 -11.37 5.92 -20.80
CA ARG A 123 -11.40 6.94 -21.86
C ARG A 123 -10.48 6.57 -23.01
N ARG A 124 -9.28 6.05 -22.71
CA ARG A 124 -8.36 5.58 -23.75
C ARG A 124 -8.97 4.41 -24.51
N LEU A 125 -9.56 3.43 -23.81
CA LEU A 125 -10.23 2.28 -24.42
C LEU A 125 -11.39 2.66 -25.35
N VAL A 126 -12.28 3.58 -24.95
CA VAL A 126 -13.35 4.04 -25.85
C VAL A 126 -12.82 4.88 -27.02
N SER A 127 -11.67 5.55 -26.87
CA SER A 127 -11.02 6.27 -27.97
C SER A 127 -10.38 5.33 -28.99
N LEU A 128 -9.79 4.23 -28.52
CA LEU A 128 -9.14 3.23 -29.36
C LEU A 128 -10.17 2.36 -30.09
N ASN A 129 -11.27 2.01 -29.41
CA ASN A 129 -12.36 1.26 -30.01
C ASN A 129 -13.73 1.81 -29.57
N PRO A 130 -14.26 2.80 -30.31
CA PRO A 130 -15.59 3.37 -30.03
C PRO A 130 -16.75 2.40 -30.24
N ALA A 131 -16.53 1.28 -30.94
CA ALA A 131 -17.58 0.31 -31.22
C ALA A 131 -17.74 -0.74 -30.11
N HIS A 132 -16.83 -0.78 -29.13
CA HIS A 132 -16.83 -1.79 -28.07
C HIS A 132 -17.83 -1.45 -26.95
N PRO A 133 -18.97 -2.14 -26.82
CA PRO A 133 -20.03 -1.74 -25.90
C PRO A 133 -19.60 -1.81 -24.44
N GLN A 134 -18.80 -2.81 -24.04
CA GLN A 134 -18.31 -2.92 -22.65
C GLN A 134 -17.52 -1.67 -22.23
N ASN A 135 -16.75 -1.05 -23.13
CA ASN A 135 -15.88 0.07 -22.75
C ASN A 135 -16.73 1.30 -22.39
N TRP A 136 -17.80 1.53 -23.17
CA TRP A 136 -18.78 2.57 -22.89
C TRP A 136 -19.61 2.29 -21.65
N PHE A 137 -19.99 1.02 -21.43
CA PHE A 137 -20.68 0.60 -20.23
C PHE A 137 -19.82 0.86 -18.99
N GLU A 138 -18.57 0.40 -19.00
CA GLU A 138 -17.66 0.56 -17.86
C GLU A 138 -17.31 2.01 -17.59
N LEU A 139 -17.17 2.83 -18.64
CA LEU A 139 -16.97 4.28 -18.53
C LEU A 139 -18.20 4.93 -17.90
N GLY A 140 -19.40 4.60 -18.40
CA GLY A 140 -20.66 5.09 -17.85
C GLY A 140 -20.88 4.69 -16.39
N HIS A 141 -20.54 3.45 -16.06
CA HIS A 141 -20.59 2.94 -14.70
C HIS A 141 -19.59 3.65 -13.78
N ALA A 142 -18.35 3.86 -14.24
CA ALA A 142 -17.35 4.62 -13.47
C ALA A 142 -17.82 6.05 -13.17
N TRP A 143 -18.45 6.73 -14.13
CA TRP A 143 -19.06 8.04 -13.89
C TRP A 143 -20.22 8.01 -12.91
N LEU A 144 -21.05 6.96 -12.95
CA LEU A 144 -22.14 6.80 -12.01
C LEU A 144 -21.64 6.59 -10.57
N GLN A 145 -20.57 5.81 -10.39
CA GLN A 145 -19.90 5.62 -9.09
C GLN A 145 -19.25 6.90 -8.55
N LEU A 146 -18.95 7.87 -9.42
CA LEU A 146 -18.48 9.21 -9.06
C LEU A 146 -19.62 10.21 -8.85
N GLU A 147 -20.87 9.74 -8.82
CA GLU A 147 -22.08 10.58 -8.70
C GLU A 147 -22.23 11.64 -9.82
N MET A 148 -21.69 11.33 -11.00
CA MET A 148 -21.66 12.17 -12.19
C MET A 148 -22.63 11.66 -13.27
N PRO A 149 -23.96 11.82 -13.09
CA PRO A 149 -24.97 11.17 -13.94
C PRO A 149 -25.04 11.74 -15.36
N GLY A 150 -24.59 12.98 -15.60
CA GLY A 150 -24.51 13.58 -16.93
C GLY A 150 -23.49 12.89 -17.84
N PRO A 151 -22.19 12.87 -17.46
CA PRO A 151 -21.17 12.10 -18.17
C PRO A 151 -21.48 10.61 -18.25
N ALA A 152 -22.06 10.03 -17.18
CA ALA A 152 -22.54 8.64 -17.20
C ALA A 152 -23.55 8.41 -18.32
N MET A 153 -24.60 9.24 -18.39
CA MET A 153 -25.61 9.14 -19.44
C MET A 153 -25.06 9.39 -20.84
N ALA A 154 -24.06 10.26 -20.99
CA ALA A 154 -23.42 10.51 -22.28
C ALA A 154 -22.60 9.30 -22.77
N ALA A 155 -21.93 8.58 -21.86
CA ALA A 155 -21.23 7.34 -22.18
C ALA A 155 -22.21 6.20 -22.46
N LEU A 156 -23.22 6.03 -21.59
CA LEU A 156 -24.22 4.96 -21.71
C LEU A 156 -25.11 5.11 -22.94
N SER A 157 -25.33 6.33 -23.45
CA SER A 157 -26.09 6.53 -24.69
C SER A 157 -25.39 5.97 -25.93
N GLN A 158 -24.08 5.70 -25.86
CA GLN A 158 -23.34 5.06 -26.97
C GLN A 158 -23.67 3.57 -27.12
N LEU A 159 -24.30 2.95 -26.14
CA LEU A 159 -24.63 1.52 -26.14
C LEU A 159 -25.81 1.16 -27.08
N GLY A 160 -26.56 2.15 -27.55
CA GLY A 160 -27.75 1.92 -28.37
C GLY A 160 -28.83 1.11 -27.62
N VAL A 161 -29.40 0.11 -28.28
CA VAL A 161 -30.44 -0.75 -27.68
C VAL A 161 -29.78 -1.86 -26.87
N VAL A 162 -29.86 -1.73 -25.55
CA VAL A 162 -29.32 -2.70 -24.58
C VAL A 162 -30.42 -3.67 -24.13
N ARG A 163 -30.12 -4.97 -24.11
CA ARG A 163 -31.04 -6.02 -23.62
C ARG A 163 -30.59 -6.68 -22.31
N ASP A 164 -29.35 -6.42 -21.88
CA ASP A 164 -28.81 -6.92 -20.61
C ASP A 164 -29.52 -6.25 -19.41
N PRO A 165 -30.18 -7.01 -18.52
CA PRO A 165 -30.91 -6.45 -17.38
C PRO A 165 -30.05 -5.65 -16.40
N TYR A 166 -28.79 -6.06 -16.20
CA TYR A 166 -27.86 -5.36 -15.32
C TYR A 166 -27.49 -4.01 -15.91
N TRP A 167 -27.18 -3.95 -17.21
CA TRP A 167 -26.84 -2.70 -17.88
C TRP A 167 -28.03 -1.75 -17.91
N LEU A 168 -29.24 -2.26 -18.17
CA LEU A 168 -30.47 -1.49 -18.12
C LEU A 168 -30.68 -0.86 -16.73
N SER A 169 -30.36 -1.59 -15.65
CA SER A 169 -30.45 -1.06 -14.29
C SER A 169 -29.50 0.12 -14.05
N VAL A 170 -28.27 0.06 -14.58
CA VAL A 170 -27.27 1.13 -14.46
C VAL A 170 -27.67 2.35 -15.28
N ILE A 171 -28.20 2.14 -16.49
CA ILE A 171 -28.75 3.20 -17.34
C ILE A 171 -29.90 3.91 -16.64
N GLU A 172 -30.81 3.17 -16.02
CA GLU A 172 -31.95 3.74 -15.31
C GLU A 172 -31.53 4.56 -14.09
N GLN A 173 -30.54 4.06 -13.33
CA GLN A 173 -29.96 4.79 -12.20
C GLN A 173 -29.34 6.12 -12.65
N ALA A 174 -28.51 6.09 -13.71
CA ALA A 174 -27.89 7.29 -14.27
C ALA A 174 -28.94 8.29 -14.78
N ARG A 175 -30.01 7.81 -15.41
CA ARG A 175 -31.10 8.66 -15.92
C ARG A 175 -31.83 9.38 -14.79
N ARG A 176 -32.24 8.65 -13.75
CA ARG A 176 -32.94 9.23 -12.59
C ARG A 176 -32.09 10.29 -11.90
N ALA A 177 -30.83 9.97 -11.60
CA ALA A 177 -29.90 10.89 -10.96
C ALA A 177 -29.66 12.16 -11.80
N ARG A 178 -29.63 12.04 -13.14
CA ARG A 178 -29.51 13.18 -14.05
C ARG A 178 -30.74 14.06 -14.03
N ASP A 179 -31.93 13.47 -14.05
CA ASP A 179 -33.19 14.20 -14.02
C ASP A 179 -33.41 14.91 -12.67
N ASP A 180 -33.00 14.29 -11.57
CA ASP A 180 -32.97 14.92 -10.25
C ASP A 180 -32.05 16.15 -10.23
N ALA A 181 -30.81 16.02 -10.70
CA ALA A 181 -29.88 17.14 -10.80
C ALA A 181 -30.45 18.27 -11.68
N ARG A 182 -31.15 17.94 -12.76
CA ARG A 182 -31.80 18.90 -13.65
C ARG A 182 -32.95 19.63 -12.95
N ARG A 183 -33.80 18.90 -12.22
CA ARG A 183 -34.90 19.49 -11.44
C ARG A 183 -34.36 20.46 -10.39
N GLN A 184 -33.33 20.06 -9.65
CA GLN A 184 -32.68 20.91 -8.65
C GLN A 184 -32.08 22.18 -9.27
N ALA A 185 -31.37 22.05 -10.40
CA ALA A 185 -30.82 23.21 -11.10
C ALA A 185 -31.90 24.18 -11.59
N LEU A 186 -33.02 23.66 -12.11
CA LEU A 186 -34.15 24.49 -12.53
C LEU A 186 -34.83 25.23 -11.37
N VAL A 187 -34.88 24.62 -10.19
CA VAL A 187 -35.39 25.28 -8.97
C VAL A 187 -34.50 26.45 -8.60
N LEU A 188 -33.17 26.27 -8.60
CA LEU A 188 -32.22 27.36 -8.30
C LEU A 188 -32.27 28.49 -9.34
N LEU A 189 -32.54 28.16 -10.61
CA LEU A 189 -32.62 29.15 -11.69
C LEU A 189 -33.96 29.89 -11.78
N ARG A 190 -35.04 29.36 -11.17
CA ARG A 190 -36.39 29.96 -11.25
C ARG A 190 -36.55 31.04 -10.16
N GLY A 191 -36.51 32.31 -10.58
CA GLY A 191 -37.15 33.42 -9.87
C GLY A 191 -36.27 34.28 -8.96
N ARG A 192 -35.02 34.60 -9.33
CA ARG A 192 -34.14 35.43 -8.47
C ARG A 192 -33.35 36.50 -9.22
N ALA A 193 -33.10 37.61 -8.54
CA ALA A 193 -32.30 38.72 -9.04
C ALA A 193 -30.82 38.32 -9.18
N PRO A 194 -30.03 38.96 -10.07
CA PRO A 194 -28.63 38.62 -10.32
C PRO A 194 -27.74 38.60 -9.06
N GLN A 195 -28.07 39.39 -8.04
CA GLN A 195 -27.32 39.46 -6.79
C GLN A 195 -27.57 38.28 -5.84
N GLU A 196 -28.73 37.61 -5.92
CA GLU A 196 -29.04 36.40 -5.15
C GLU A 196 -28.46 35.13 -5.81
N ALA A 197 -28.24 35.17 -7.12
CA ALA A 197 -27.63 34.07 -7.88
C ALA A 197 -26.19 33.74 -7.46
N ALA A 198 -25.45 34.73 -6.92
CA ALA A 198 -24.09 34.54 -6.41
C ALA A 198 -24.03 33.61 -5.19
N GLN A 199 -25.07 33.61 -4.33
CA GLN A 199 -25.14 32.76 -3.14
C GLN A 199 -25.36 31.28 -3.50
N ASP A 200 -26.14 31.03 -4.55
CA ASP A 200 -26.44 29.69 -5.05
C ASP A 200 -25.41 29.20 -6.10
N ALA A 201 -24.46 30.05 -6.50
CA ALA A 201 -23.49 29.76 -7.56
C ALA A 201 -22.65 28.49 -7.32
N PRO A 202 -22.17 28.18 -6.10
CA PRO A 202 -21.46 26.92 -5.83
C PRO A 202 -22.37 25.69 -6.01
N GLN A 203 -23.60 25.75 -5.50
CA GLN A 203 -24.55 24.64 -5.61
C GLN A 203 -24.99 24.43 -7.06
N LEU A 204 -25.29 25.51 -7.77
CA LEU A 204 -25.61 25.48 -9.20
C LEU A 204 -24.42 24.99 -10.03
N ALA A 205 -23.19 25.39 -9.70
CA ALA A 205 -22.00 24.88 -10.37
C ALA A 205 -21.84 23.37 -10.18
N ARG A 206 -21.94 22.85 -8.95
CA ARG A 206 -21.90 21.40 -8.66
C ARG A 206 -22.98 20.65 -9.44
N LEU A 207 -24.19 21.18 -9.53
CA LEU A 207 -25.27 20.60 -10.34
C LEU A 207 -24.97 20.65 -11.85
N LEU A 208 -24.41 21.75 -12.35
CA LEU A 208 -23.95 21.85 -13.74
C LEU A 208 -22.85 20.83 -14.05
N VAL A 209 -21.92 20.60 -13.12
CA VAL A 209 -20.90 19.54 -13.20
C VAL A 209 -21.57 18.17 -13.28
N ARG A 210 -22.47 17.83 -12.35
CA ARG A 210 -23.25 16.56 -12.37
C ARG A 210 -24.07 16.37 -13.63
N LEU A 211 -24.52 17.45 -14.27
CA LEU A 211 -25.23 17.43 -15.56
C LEU A 211 -24.32 17.29 -16.78
N GLY A 212 -23.00 17.17 -16.60
CA GLY A 212 -22.01 17.07 -17.67
C GLY A 212 -21.68 18.42 -18.32
N ARG A 213 -22.06 19.53 -17.69
CA ARG A 213 -21.78 20.90 -18.14
C ARG A 213 -20.61 21.52 -17.39
N GLY A 214 -19.52 20.77 -17.26
CA GLY A 214 -18.34 21.15 -16.48
C GLY A 214 -17.73 22.51 -16.87
N ARG A 215 -17.68 22.84 -18.17
CA ARG A 215 -17.20 24.16 -18.64
C ARG A 215 -18.05 25.32 -18.12
N ALA A 216 -19.38 25.15 -18.09
CA ALA A 216 -20.30 26.17 -17.58
C ALA A 216 -20.22 26.27 -16.05
N GLY A 217 -20.13 25.13 -15.34
CA GLY A 217 -19.87 25.12 -13.89
C GLY A 217 -18.56 25.80 -13.53
N ARG A 218 -17.47 25.54 -14.27
CA ARG A 218 -16.17 26.19 -14.07
C ARG A 218 -16.21 27.69 -14.36
N ALA A 219 -16.93 28.11 -15.40
CA ALA A 219 -17.10 29.54 -15.69
C ALA A 219 -17.82 30.24 -14.53
N LEU A 220 -18.92 29.64 -14.04
CA LEU A 220 -19.71 30.15 -12.91
C LEU A 220 -18.87 30.28 -11.62
N LEU A 221 -18.08 29.26 -11.28
CA LEU A 221 -17.20 29.28 -10.10
C LEU A 221 -16.05 30.30 -10.22
N ARG A 222 -15.62 30.63 -11.43
CA ARG A 222 -14.57 31.65 -11.63
C ARG A 222 -15.10 33.08 -11.50
N THR A 223 -16.38 33.30 -11.77
CA THR A 223 -16.97 34.64 -11.82
C THR A 223 -17.70 35.03 -10.54
N GLU A 224 -18.39 34.08 -9.89
CA GLU A 224 -19.37 34.39 -8.83
C GLU A 224 -18.92 33.96 -7.42
N ALA A 225 -18.23 32.81 -7.30
CA ALA A 225 -17.67 32.33 -6.04
C ALA A 225 -16.62 31.23 -6.31
N PRO A 226 -15.33 31.43 -6.01
CA PRO A 226 -14.30 30.40 -6.18
C PRO A 226 -14.48 29.29 -5.13
N ASP A 227 -15.42 28.38 -5.37
CA ASP A 227 -15.53 27.14 -4.62
C ASP A 227 -14.36 26.23 -5.03
N THR A 228 -13.28 26.35 -4.27
CA THR A 228 -12.04 25.57 -4.43
C THR A 228 -12.32 24.07 -4.51
N GLU A 229 -13.26 23.56 -3.71
CA GLU A 229 -13.55 22.12 -3.64
C GLU A 229 -14.19 21.66 -4.96
N ALA A 230 -15.15 22.43 -5.47
CA ALA A 230 -15.80 22.12 -6.74
C ALA A 230 -14.87 22.30 -7.95
N LEU A 231 -13.97 23.29 -7.93
CA LEU A 231 -12.95 23.46 -8.97
C LEU A 231 -11.90 22.34 -8.93
N HIS A 232 -11.46 21.94 -7.74
CA HIS A 232 -10.51 20.85 -7.53
C HIS A 232 -11.09 19.50 -7.99
N ALA A 233 -12.31 19.16 -7.57
CA ALA A 233 -13.00 17.96 -7.99
C ALA A 233 -13.19 17.91 -9.51
N LEU A 234 -13.48 19.05 -10.16
CA LEU A 234 -13.60 19.13 -11.61
C LEU A 234 -12.28 18.82 -12.34
N HIS A 235 -11.15 19.36 -11.87
CA HIS A 235 -9.84 19.03 -12.43
C HIS A 235 -9.50 17.53 -12.28
N LEU A 236 -9.82 16.92 -11.14
CA LEU A 236 -9.65 15.50 -10.91
C LEU A 236 -10.50 14.63 -11.86
N LEU A 237 -11.77 14.98 -12.04
CA LEU A 237 -12.68 14.29 -12.97
C LEU A 237 -12.26 14.43 -14.43
N GLU A 238 -11.54 15.50 -14.76
CA GLU A 238 -10.96 15.71 -16.09
C GLU A 238 -9.60 15.02 -16.26
N GLY A 239 -8.96 14.56 -15.19
CA GLY A 239 -7.60 14.01 -15.20
C GLY A 239 -6.51 15.09 -15.24
N ASP A 240 -6.87 16.35 -14.97
CA ASP A 240 -5.95 17.49 -14.92
C ASP A 240 -5.33 17.61 -13.51
N LEU A 241 -4.39 16.71 -13.21
CA LEU A 241 -3.65 16.71 -11.94
C LEU A 241 -2.93 18.07 -11.67
N PRO A 242 -2.27 18.71 -12.65
CA PRO A 242 -1.64 20.03 -12.44
C PRO A 242 -2.65 21.14 -12.11
N GLY A 243 -3.82 21.15 -12.77
CA GLY A 243 -4.89 22.09 -12.46
C GLY A 243 -5.50 21.85 -11.08
N ALA A 244 -5.68 20.59 -10.70
CA ALA A 244 -6.15 20.21 -9.35
C ALA A 244 -5.17 20.67 -8.26
N LEU A 245 -3.86 20.54 -8.49
CA LEU A 245 -2.78 21.03 -7.63
C LEU A 245 -2.80 22.56 -7.53
N ALA A 246 -2.94 23.26 -8.66
CA ALA A 246 -2.95 24.71 -8.71
C ALA A 246 -4.11 25.31 -7.90
N VAL A 247 -5.31 24.73 -8.01
CA VAL A 247 -6.50 25.16 -7.26
C VAL A 247 -6.31 24.98 -5.76
N LEU A 248 -5.78 23.84 -5.32
CA LEU A 248 -5.50 23.61 -3.89
C LEU A 248 -4.41 24.56 -3.35
N ARG A 249 -3.34 24.80 -4.11
CA ARG A 249 -2.29 25.77 -3.74
C ARG A 249 -2.84 27.18 -3.57
N GLN A 250 -3.71 27.61 -4.47
CA GLN A 250 -4.31 28.94 -4.45
C GLN A 250 -5.24 29.14 -3.24
N ALA A 251 -5.92 28.08 -2.81
CA ALA A 251 -6.86 28.14 -1.69
C ALA A 251 -6.22 27.95 -0.31
N LEU A 252 -5.01 27.40 -0.27
CA LEU A 252 -4.28 27.12 0.96
C LEU A 252 -4.21 28.32 1.94
N PRO A 253 -3.94 29.57 1.51
CA PRO A 253 -3.87 30.71 2.43
C PRO A 253 -5.20 31.01 3.14
N ALA A 254 -6.33 30.74 2.49
CA ALA A 254 -7.66 30.97 3.03
C ALA A 254 -8.22 29.75 3.79
N ARG A 255 -7.71 28.55 3.51
CA ARG A 255 -8.16 27.28 4.12
C ARG A 255 -6.95 26.42 4.53
N PRO A 256 -6.30 26.71 5.67
CA PRO A 256 -5.13 25.96 6.12
C PRO A 256 -5.38 24.46 6.36
N GLY A 257 -6.63 24.07 6.60
CA GLY A 257 -7.04 22.66 6.74
C GLY A 257 -6.86 21.82 5.46
N LEU A 258 -6.66 22.44 4.30
CA LEU A 258 -6.37 21.75 3.03
C LEU A 258 -4.90 21.35 2.87
N LEU A 259 -4.02 21.80 3.78
CA LEU A 259 -2.57 21.57 3.69
C LEU A 259 -2.22 20.09 3.61
N GLN A 260 -2.85 19.24 4.43
CA GLN A 260 -2.57 17.80 4.46
C GLN A 260 -3.03 17.11 3.16
N SER A 261 -4.23 17.45 2.65
CA SER A 261 -4.74 16.92 1.38
C SER A 261 -3.87 17.35 0.19
N LEU A 262 -3.35 18.58 0.23
CA LEU A 262 -2.44 19.10 -0.80
C LEU A 262 -1.06 18.44 -0.76
N VAL A 263 -0.51 18.21 0.44
CA VAL A 263 0.73 17.44 0.62
C VAL A 263 0.55 16.03 0.05
N GLN A 264 -0.54 15.35 0.39
CA GLN A 264 -0.83 14.00 -0.09
C GLN A 264 -0.96 13.95 -1.61
N PHE A 265 -1.62 14.95 -2.20
CA PHE A 265 -1.77 15.01 -3.65
C PHE A 265 -0.46 15.33 -4.37
N CYS A 266 0.38 16.19 -3.79
CA CYS A 266 1.74 16.41 -4.27
C CYS A 266 2.57 15.11 -4.22
N LEU A 267 2.43 14.30 -3.18
CA LEU A 267 3.10 12.99 -3.07
C LEU A 267 2.61 12.01 -4.15
N LEU A 268 1.29 11.88 -4.32
CA LEU A 268 0.68 11.01 -5.34
C LEU A 268 1.00 11.45 -6.78
N ALA A 269 1.15 12.76 -6.99
CA ALA A 269 1.53 13.33 -8.29
C ALA A 269 3.05 13.33 -8.54
N GLY A 270 3.87 12.84 -7.60
CA GLY A 270 5.33 12.83 -7.71
C GLY A 270 5.99 14.20 -7.56
N ASP A 271 5.26 15.23 -7.14
CA ASP A 271 5.78 16.58 -6.85
C ASP A 271 6.28 16.67 -5.40
N PHE A 272 7.32 15.89 -5.11
CA PHE A 272 7.91 15.76 -3.78
C PHE A 272 8.45 17.10 -3.24
N ARG A 273 9.03 17.93 -4.12
CA ARG A 273 9.55 19.25 -3.74
C ARG A 273 8.44 20.17 -3.22
N ALA A 274 7.27 20.15 -3.84
CA ALA A 274 6.13 20.92 -3.37
C ALA A 274 5.54 20.35 -2.07
N ALA A 275 5.40 19.03 -1.96
CA ALA A 275 5.00 18.38 -0.70
C ALA A 275 5.96 18.74 0.45
N HIS A 276 7.27 18.78 0.21
CA HIS A 276 8.27 19.17 1.19
C HIS A 276 8.17 20.65 1.60
N THR A 277 8.04 21.55 0.63
CA THR A 277 7.87 22.99 0.90
C THR A 277 6.62 23.27 1.75
N LEU A 278 5.54 22.52 1.49
CA LEU A 278 4.28 22.60 2.23
C LEU A 278 4.40 22.05 3.65
N LEU A 279 5.11 20.92 3.83
CA LEU A 279 5.35 20.32 5.14
C LEU A 279 6.32 21.14 6.01
N ALA A 280 7.32 21.79 5.43
CA ALA A 280 8.29 22.63 6.15
C ALA A 280 7.64 23.84 6.86
N GLY A 281 6.44 24.25 6.43
CA GLY A 281 5.65 25.31 7.08
C GLY A 281 4.84 24.86 8.30
N MET A 282 4.74 23.55 8.58
CA MET A 282 3.99 23.02 9.73
C MET A 282 4.82 23.11 11.02
N ARG A 283 4.43 23.99 11.96
CA ARG A 283 4.86 23.86 13.36
C ARG A 283 4.20 22.62 13.98
N PRO A 284 4.85 21.92 14.94
CA PRO A 284 4.23 20.81 15.65
C PRO A 284 3.19 21.38 16.61
N GLN A 285 1.94 21.49 16.15
CA GLN A 285 0.80 21.63 17.04
C GLN A 285 -0.27 20.61 16.65
N PRO A 286 -0.92 19.96 17.63
CA PRO A 286 -1.93 18.95 17.35
C PRO A 286 -3.15 19.64 16.74
N PRO A 287 -3.57 19.31 15.51
CA PRO A 287 -4.80 19.84 14.97
C PRO A 287 -5.99 19.18 15.68
N ASN A 288 -6.93 20.02 16.14
CA ASN A 288 -8.19 19.61 16.74
C ASN A 288 -8.93 18.61 15.82
N ALA A 289 -8.99 17.35 16.26
CA ALA A 289 -9.57 16.21 15.57
C ALA A 289 -11.07 16.32 15.15
N PRO A 290 -11.92 17.20 15.72
CA PRO A 290 -13.31 17.32 15.26
C PRO A 290 -13.47 18.02 13.91
N ALA A 291 -12.63 19.02 13.58
CA ALA A 291 -12.77 19.81 12.37
C ALA A 291 -12.39 19.03 11.10
N LEU A 292 -11.38 18.16 11.20
CA LEU A 292 -10.96 17.26 10.11
C LEU A 292 -12.00 16.16 9.85
N ARG A 293 -12.59 15.59 10.91
CA ARG A 293 -13.68 14.61 10.78
C ARG A 293 -14.93 15.25 10.19
N ALA A 294 -15.27 16.47 10.61
CA ALA A 294 -16.38 17.23 10.06
C ALA A 294 -16.13 17.59 8.58
N ALA A 295 -14.94 18.09 8.22
CA ALA A 295 -14.59 18.46 6.85
C ALA A 295 -14.51 17.27 5.89
N ILE A 296 -14.12 16.07 6.35
CA ILE A 296 -14.15 14.84 5.53
C ILE A 296 -15.57 14.26 5.46
N ALA A 297 -16.39 14.42 6.50
CA ALA A 297 -17.80 14.01 6.49
C ALA A 297 -18.70 14.92 5.63
N THR A 298 -18.38 16.21 5.50
CA THR A 298 -19.16 17.18 4.73
C THR A 298 -18.52 17.62 3.40
N GLY A 299 -17.22 17.40 3.18
CA GLY A 299 -16.46 18.16 2.18
C GLY A 299 -16.11 17.51 0.84
N CYS A 300 -16.34 16.21 0.62
CA CYS A 300 -16.37 15.61 -0.74
C CYS A 300 -16.58 14.08 -0.64
N PRO A 301 -17.83 13.59 -0.66
CA PRO A 301 -18.14 12.16 -0.80
C PRO A 301 -17.43 11.49 -1.98
N GLU A 302 -17.10 12.25 -3.01
CA GLU A 302 -16.58 11.79 -4.31
C GLU A 302 -15.09 11.36 -4.28
N LEU A 303 -14.34 11.69 -3.22
CA LEU A 303 -12.92 11.35 -3.06
C LEU A 303 -12.66 10.13 -2.18
N ARG A 304 -13.66 9.70 -1.41
CA ARG A 304 -13.61 8.49 -0.56
C ARG A 304 -13.13 7.23 -1.32
N PRO A 305 -13.41 7.04 -2.62
CA PRO A 305 -12.96 5.87 -3.36
C PRO A 305 -11.52 5.96 -3.94
N ALA A 306 -10.94 7.17 -4.06
CA ALA A 306 -9.60 7.40 -4.63
C ALA A 306 -8.45 7.28 -3.61
N ILE A 307 -8.79 7.18 -2.32
CA ILE A 307 -7.87 6.96 -1.22
C ILE A 307 -7.66 5.45 -1.10
N THR A 308 -6.43 4.95 -1.28
CA THR A 308 -6.12 3.52 -1.20
C THR A 308 -6.57 2.93 0.15
N HIS A 309 -6.84 1.61 0.18
CA HIS A 309 -7.40 0.94 1.36
C HIS A 309 -6.61 1.20 2.65
N GLU A 310 -5.28 1.23 2.56
CA GLU A 310 -4.37 1.44 3.70
C GLU A 310 -4.37 2.90 4.18
N VAL A 311 -4.50 3.85 3.26
CA VAL A 311 -4.64 5.28 3.58
C VAL A 311 -6.04 5.56 4.16
N ALA A 312 -7.09 4.90 3.64
CA ALA A 312 -8.44 5.00 4.18
C ALA A 312 -8.54 4.41 5.59
N GLN A 313 -7.82 3.31 5.88
CA GLN A 313 -7.72 2.74 7.23
C GLN A 313 -6.99 3.67 8.20
N GLY A 314 -5.89 4.31 7.77
CA GLY A 314 -5.20 5.30 8.60
C GLY A 314 -5.99 6.59 8.86
N ILE A 315 -6.95 6.90 7.99
CA ILE A 315 -7.88 8.02 8.15
C ILE A 315 -9.08 7.64 9.05
N ALA A 316 -9.53 6.37 9.00
CA ALA A 316 -10.66 5.87 9.78
C ALA A 316 -10.30 5.51 11.24
N GLY A 317 -9.08 5.03 11.48
CA GLY A 317 -8.56 4.70 12.81
C GLY A 317 -7.86 5.89 13.47
N ALA A 318 -8.50 6.49 14.46
CA ALA A 318 -8.05 7.68 15.18
C ALA A 318 -6.56 7.69 15.62
N ALA A 319 -5.68 8.36 14.86
CA ALA A 319 -4.48 9.05 15.38
C ALA A 319 -3.92 10.06 14.34
N PRO A 320 -4.11 11.38 14.52
CA PRO A 320 -3.79 12.40 13.50
C PRO A 320 -2.29 12.57 13.12
N ASP A 321 -1.37 11.83 13.74
CA ASP A 321 0.08 11.98 13.54
C ASP A 321 0.68 11.01 12.51
N THR A 322 0.11 9.80 12.33
CA THR A 322 0.75 8.77 11.48
C THR A 322 0.87 9.20 10.02
N LEU A 323 -0.20 9.80 9.47
CA LEU A 323 -0.21 10.28 8.08
C LEU A 323 0.87 11.35 7.85
N SER A 324 1.09 12.23 8.83
CA SER A 324 2.12 13.27 8.76
C SER A 324 3.52 12.67 8.81
N CYS A 325 3.70 11.62 9.63
CA CYS A 325 4.94 10.84 9.69
C CYS A 325 5.23 10.09 8.37
N GLN A 326 4.22 9.47 7.76
CA GLN A 326 4.34 8.80 6.46
C GLN A 326 4.69 9.80 5.35
N ALA A 327 4.03 10.96 5.32
CA ALA A 327 4.33 12.00 4.35
C ALA A 327 5.77 12.52 4.49
N TRP A 328 6.22 12.77 5.72
CA TRP A 328 7.61 13.15 5.98
C TRP A 328 8.60 12.07 5.52
N LEU A 329 8.35 10.80 5.89
CA LEU A 329 9.21 9.68 5.48
C LEU A 329 9.30 9.56 3.95
N THR A 330 8.16 9.69 3.26
CA THR A 330 8.09 9.64 1.79
C THR A 330 9.00 10.69 1.17
N LEU A 331 8.99 11.91 1.70
CA LEU A 331 9.82 13.00 1.21
C LEU A 331 11.31 12.78 1.45
N GLU A 332 11.67 12.37 2.67
CA GLU A 332 13.07 12.12 2.99
C GLU A 332 13.66 11.02 2.11
N LEU A 333 12.89 9.97 1.83
CA LEU A 333 13.26 8.90 0.90
C LEU A 333 13.35 9.42 -0.55
N ALA A 334 12.36 10.17 -1.02
CA ALA A 334 12.32 10.70 -2.39
C ALA A 334 13.43 11.73 -2.67
N GLU A 335 13.80 12.54 -1.67
CA GLU A 335 14.87 13.54 -1.78
C GLU A 335 16.25 12.97 -1.44
N GLY A 336 16.34 11.66 -1.12
CA GLY A 336 17.59 10.95 -0.84
C GLY A 336 18.28 11.34 0.46
N ARG A 337 17.59 12.09 1.34
CA ARG A 337 18.10 12.46 2.68
C ARG A 337 18.03 11.30 3.66
N LEU A 338 17.04 10.44 3.49
CA LEU A 338 17.05 9.07 3.98
C LEU A 338 17.19 8.15 2.78
N ALA A 339 18.11 7.20 2.85
CA ALA A 339 18.30 6.22 1.80
C ALA A 339 18.45 4.84 2.42
N PRO A 340 17.80 3.81 1.86
CA PRO A 340 18.12 2.43 2.18
C PRO A 340 19.61 2.16 1.95
N GLN A 341 20.25 1.47 2.89
CA GLN A 341 21.68 1.18 2.86
C GLN A 341 22.01 0.23 1.71
N GLN A 342 22.89 0.68 0.82
CA GLN A 342 23.48 -0.10 -0.26
C GLN A 342 25.01 -0.12 -0.10
N PRO A 343 25.58 -1.05 0.68
CA PRO A 343 27.03 -1.13 0.84
C PRO A 343 27.66 -1.72 -0.43
N ASP A 344 28.70 -1.07 -0.97
CA ASP A 344 29.42 -1.53 -2.16
C ASP A 344 30.04 -2.93 -1.97
N ARG A 345 30.43 -3.27 -0.73
CA ARG A 345 30.92 -4.60 -0.32
C ARG A 345 30.50 -4.91 1.10
N LEU A 346 30.18 -6.19 1.36
CA LEU A 346 29.93 -6.65 2.72
C LEU A 346 31.21 -6.59 3.56
N PRO A 347 31.16 -6.09 4.81
CA PRO A 347 32.32 -6.06 5.69
C PRO A 347 32.84 -7.47 6.01
N ALA A 348 34.10 -7.54 6.45
CA ALA A 348 34.67 -8.79 6.92
C ALA A 348 33.86 -9.37 8.09
N LEU A 349 33.74 -10.70 8.14
CA LEU A 349 33.04 -11.39 9.21
C LEU A 349 33.78 -11.21 10.54
N ALA A 350 33.09 -10.70 11.55
CA ALA A 350 33.63 -10.56 12.91
C ALA A 350 32.52 -10.80 13.95
N PRO A 351 32.85 -11.40 15.12
CA PRO A 351 31.89 -11.61 16.20
C PRO A 351 31.26 -10.29 16.66
N PRO A 352 30.05 -10.32 17.25
CA PRO A 352 29.43 -9.12 17.79
C PRO A 352 30.19 -8.64 19.04
N SER A 353 30.43 -7.33 19.13
CA SER A 353 30.91 -6.69 20.36
C SER A 353 29.73 -6.35 21.29
N PRO A 354 29.97 -6.05 22.58
CA PRO A 354 28.90 -5.60 23.49
C PRO A 354 28.19 -4.31 23.06
N GLN A 355 28.76 -3.55 22.13
CA GLN A 355 28.18 -2.30 21.61
C GLN A 355 27.32 -2.51 20.36
N ASP A 356 27.37 -3.72 19.77
CA ASP A 356 26.64 -4.11 18.58
C ASP A 356 25.23 -4.60 18.92
N ILE A 357 24.37 -4.67 17.91
CA ILE A 357 23.09 -5.39 17.98
C ILE A 357 23.40 -6.85 18.34
N PRO A 358 22.86 -7.39 19.44
CA PRO A 358 23.10 -8.78 19.80
C PRO A 358 22.70 -9.75 18.67
N PHE A 359 23.55 -10.72 18.34
CA PHE A 359 23.25 -11.68 17.27
C PHE A 359 22.35 -12.81 17.81
N ARG A 360 21.12 -12.47 18.12
CA ARG A 360 20.05 -13.38 18.57
C ARG A 360 18.79 -13.11 17.76
N VAL A 361 18.18 -14.17 17.26
CA VAL A 361 16.91 -14.10 16.54
C VAL A 361 15.81 -14.49 17.50
N PHE A 362 14.71 -13.75 17.48
CA PHE A 362 13.51 -14.21 18.16
C PHE A 362 12.28 -14.04 17.27
N GLN A 363 11.34 -14.95 17.45
CA GLN A 363 10.08 -15.01 16.73
C GLN A 363 8.95 -15.22 17.74
N TYR A 364 7.71 -15.02 17.30
CA TYR A 364 6.53 -15.18 18.13
C TYR A 364 5.45 -15.97 17.38
N TRP A 365 4.87 -16.96 18.03
CA TRP A 365 3.66 -17.64 17.59
C TRP A 365 2.76 -17.86 18.79
N ASN A 366 1.50 -17.41 18.74
CA ASN A 366 0.66 -17.25 19.93
C ASN A 366 0.32 -18.55 20.68
N SER A 367 0.58 -19.73 20.11
CA SER A 367 0.27 -21.03 20.72
C SER A 367 1.47 -21.97 20.65
N PRO A 368 1.66 -22.89 21.60
CA PRO A 368 2.68 -23.94 21.47
C PRO A 368 2.42 -24.88 20.26
N ALA A 369 1.17 -24.98 19.80
CA ALA A 369 0.81 -25.76 18.61
C ALA A 369 1.04 -24.95 17.32
N VAL A 370 2.29 -24.95 16.85
CA VAL A 370 2.67 -24.29 15.59
C VAL A 370 2.26 -25.16 14.39
N PRO A 371 1.52 -24.62 13.41
CA PRO A 371 1.23 -25.32 12.16
C PRO A 371 2.50 -25.79 11.43
N PRO A 372 2.51 -26.96 10.75
CA PRO A 372 3.72 -27.50 10.13
C PRO A 372 4.41 -26.57 9.12
N ASP A 373 3.62 -25.82 8.34
CA ASP A 373 4.08 -24.86 7.34
C ASP A 373 4.77 -23.64 8.00
N VAL A 374 4.19 -23.11 9.09
CA VAL A 374 4.79 -22.07 9.92
C VAL A 374 6.03 -22.59 10.67
N ALA A 375 5.96 -23.83 11.20
CA ALA A 375 7.07 -24.46 11.90
C ALA A 375 8.30 -24.63 10.98
N ALA A 376 8.07 -24.90 9.69
CA ALA A 376 9.14 -24.93 8.69
C ALA A 376 9.78 -23.55 8.48
N CYS A 377 8.99 -22.47 8.51
CA CYS A 377 9.50 -21.09 8.46
C CYS A 377 10.37 -20.80 9.70
N ILE A 378 9.88 -21.08 10.91
CA ILE A 378 10.62 -20.90 12.16
C ILE A 378 11.92 -21.74 12.17
N ALA A 379 11.84 -22.99 11.73
CA ALA A 379 12.99 -23.89 11.68
C ALA A 379 14.08 -23.37 10.72
N SER A 380 13.68 -22.71 9.63
CA SER A 380 14.63 -22.13 8.67
C SER A 380 15.56 -21.10 9.30
N TRP A 381 15.16 -20.40 10.37
CA TRP A 381 16.00 -19.44 11.09
C TRP A 381 16.97 -20.08 12.09
N ARG A 382 16.74 -21.33 12.50
CA ARG A 382 17.65 -22.08 13.39
C ARG A 382 18.93 -22.52 12.70
N GLN A 383 18.89 -22.65 11.37
CA GLN A 383 19.95 -23.26 10.57
C GLN A 383 21.03 -22.27 10.09
N VAL A 384 20.94 -20.99 10.47
CA VAL A 384 21.49 -19.85 9.69
C VAL A 384 22.77 -19.25 10.29
N GLY A 385 23.37 -19.89 11.30
CA GLY A 385 24.75 -19.61 11.71
C GLY A 385 24.94 -19.08 13.12
N GLY A 386 24.59 -19.87 14.14
CA GLY A 386 25.05 -19.65 15.52
C GLY A 386 24.36 -18.55 16.30
N ALA A 387 23.31 -17.91 15.77
CA ALA A 387 22.43 -17.05 16.56
C ALA A 387 21.63 -17.88 17.56
N GLU A 388 21.55 -17.42 18.80
CA GLU A 388 20.53 -17.91 19.75
C GLU A 388 19.14 -17.66 19.15
N HIS A 389 18.30 -18.69 19.08
CA HIS A 389 16.92 -18.57 18.58
C HIS A 389 15.92 -18.76 19.72
N VAL A 390 15.16 -17.71 20.02
CA VAL A 390 14.09 -17.69 21.03
C VAL A 390 12.72 -17.67 20.34
N LEU A 391 11.81 -18.55 20.73
CA LEU A 391 10.42 -18.54 20.27
C LEU A 391 9.49 -18.25 21.45
N PHE A 392 8.67 -17.21 21.32
CA PHE A 392 7.64 -16.88 22.29
C PHE A 392 6.28 -17.44 21.88
N ASP A 393 5.56 -17.98 22.86
CA ASP A 393 4.11 -18.09 22.83
C ASP A 393 3.45 -17.06 23.76
N ASP A 394 2.11 -17.05 23.84
CA ASP A 394 1.35 -16.14 24.70
C ASP A 394 1.80 -16.23 26.17
N ALA A 395 1.98 -17.44 26.69
CA ALA A 395 2.30 -17.67 28.09
C ALA A 395 3.72 -17.18 28.43
N ALA A 396 4.69 -17.52 27.59
CA ALA A 396 6.06 -17.06 27.73
C ALA A 396 6.15 -15.53 27.57
N ALA A 397 5.39 -14.94 26.63
CA ALA A 397 5.37 -13.50 26.40
C ALA A 397 4.78 -12.75 27.60
N GLU A 398 3.66 -13.23 28.15
CA GLU A 398 3.05 -12.64 29.35
C GLU A 398 3.99 -12.73 30.55
N ALA A 399 4.60 -13.90 30.79
CA ALA A 399 5.54 -14.11 31.89
C ALA A 399 6.74 -13.17 31.80
N PHE A 400 7.32 -13.03 30.59
CA PHE A 400 8.40 -12.09 30.32
C PHE A 400 7.98 -10.65 30.62
N LEU A 401 6.85 -10.19 30.08
CA LEU A 401 6.37 -8.81 30.29
C LEU A 401 6.12 -8.53 31.77
N ARG A 402 5.55 -9.49 32.50
CA ARG A 402 5.30 -9.38 33.94
C ARG A 402 6.60 -9.26 34.73
N ALA A 403 7.61 -10.04 34.39
CA ALA A 403 8.90 -10.06 35.09
C ALA A 403 9.73 -8.80 34.81
N GLU A 404 9.78 -8.35 33.55
CA GLU A 404 10.72 -7.29 33.12
C GLU A 404 10.09 -5.89 33.07
N TYR A 405 8.77 -5.78 32.89
CA TYR A 405 8.04 -4.52 32.75
C TYR A 405 6.87 -4.36 33.74
N GLY A 406 6.55 -5.39 34.51
CA GLY A 406 5.51 -5.38 35.53
C GLY A 406 4.11 -5.74 35.03
N ALA A 407 3.17 -5.81 35.98
CA ALA A 407 1.82 -6.34 35.73
C ALA A 407 0.98 -5.53 34.75
N GLU A 408 1.24 -4.23 34.58
CA GLU A 408 0.48 -3.37 33.67
C GLU A 408 0.74 -3.72 32.20
N HIS A 409 2.01 -3.93 31.83
CA HIS A 409 2.41 -4.34 30.48
C HIS A 409 1.86 -5.72 30.14
N ALA A 410 1.92 -6.68 31.07
CA ALA A 410 1.31 -7.99 30.91
C ALA A 410 -0.21 -7.87 30.67
N ARG A 411 -0.92 -7.03 31.42
CA ARG A 411 -2.35 -6.77 31.19
C ARG A 411 -2.62 -6.10 29.84
N ALA A 412 -1.77 -5.16 29.40
CA ALA A 412 -1.92 -4.49 28.11
C ALA A 412 -1.74 -5.47 26.95
N PHE A 413 -0.75 -6.35 27.04
CA PHE A 413 -0.57 -7.46 26.10
C PHE A 413 -1.80 -8.36 26.02
N LEU A 414 -2.42 -8.71 27.15
CA LEU A 414 -3.65 -9.51 27.17
C LEU A 414 -4.89 -8.75 26.62
N ARG A 415 -4.87 -7.41 26.56
CA ARG A 415 -5.91 -6.61 25.90
C ARG A 415 -5.78 -6.58 24.38
N CYS A 416 -4.64 -6.98 23.83
CA CYS A 416 -4.47 -7.12 22.39
C CYS A 416 -5.35 -8.27 21.87
N TYR A 417 -6.48 -7.91 21.25
CA TYR A 417 -7.51 -8.87 20.85
C TYR A 417 -7.08 -9.80 19.71
N HIS A 418 -6.09 -9.40 18.91
CA HIS A 418 -5.62 -10.15 17.75
C HIS A 418 -4.20 -10.70 17.98
N PRO A 419 -3.86 -11.93 17.52
CA PRO A 419 -2.50 -12.46 17.60
C PRO A 419 -1.42 -11.54 17.00
N ALA A 420 -1.72 -10.85 15.89
CA ALA A 420 -0.80 -9.87 15.29
C ALA A 420 -0.45 -8.73 16.26
N MET A 421 -1.44 -8.17 16.97
CA MET A 421 -1.17 -7.12 17.97
C MET A 421 -0.29 -7.61 19.12
N ARG A 422 -0.45 -8.87 19.53
CA ARG A 422 0.39 -9.49 20.57
C ARG A 422 1.82 -9.68 20.07
N SER A 423 1.98 -10.12 18.83
CA SER A 423 3.27 -10.24 18.13
C SER A 423 3.98 -8.89 18.01
N ASP A 424 3.24 -7.84 17.63
CA ASP A 424 3.71 -6.45 17.59
C ASP A 424 4.13 -5.93 18.97
N PHE A 425 3.39 -6.24 20.01
CA PHE A 425 3.72 -5.81 21.37
C PHE A 425 5.03 -6.45 21.84
N ILE A 426 5.10 -7.78 21.79
CA ILE A 426 6.23 -8.53 22.35
C ILE A 426 7.51 -8.23 21.57
N ARG A 427 7.45 -8.01 20.25
CA ARG A 427 8.65 -7.68 19.47
C ARG A 427 9.29 -6.38 19.91
N ILE A 428 8.49 -5.34 20.16
CA ILE A 428 8.99 -4.05 20.63
C ILE A 428 9.54 -4.18 22.06
N ALA A 429 8.81 -4.85 22.96
CA ALA A 429 9.22 -5.00 24.35
C ALA A 429 10.51 -5.83 24.51
N TRP A 430 10.65 -6.94 23.78
CA TRP A 430 11.85 -7.75 23.79
C TRP A 430 13.06 -7.01 23.23
N LEU A 431 12.93 -6.41 22.03
CA LEU A 431 14.02 -5.65 21.42
C LEU A 431 14.44 -4.46 22.28
N HIS A 432 13.49 -3.80 22.95
CA HIS A 432 13.82 -2.72 23.87
C HIS A 432 14.63 -3.22 25.08
N ARG A 433 14.28 -4.38 25.67
CA ARG A 433 14.95 -4.89 26.88
C ARG A 433 16.28 -5.58 26.60
N HIS A 434 16.28 -6.46 25.61
CA HIS A 434 17.41 -7.36 25.31
C HIS A 434 18.10 -7.02 23.99
N GLY A 435 17.46 -6.28 23.09
CA GLY A 435 17.93 -6.14 21.71
C GLY A 435 17.94 -7.47 20.97
N GLY A 436 18.49 -7.46 19.76
CA GLY A 436 18.53 -8.62 18.89
C GLY A 436 17.87 -8.34 17.56
N ILE A 437 17.34 -9.42 16.95
CA ILE A 437 16.78 -9.43 15.62
C ILE A 437 15.40 -10.09 15.71
N TYR A 438 14.37 -9.33 15.36
CA TYR A 438 13.02 -9.83 15.21
C TYR A 438 12.72 -10.10 13.74
N THR A 439 11.99 -11.18 13.49
CA THR A 439 11.32 -11.45 12.22
C THR A 439 10.00 -12.19 12.48
N ASP A 440 8.98 -11.98 11.65
CA ASP A 440 7.71 -12.69 11.81
C ASP A 440 7.90 -14.22 11.69
N ALA A 441 7.04 -15.00 12.32
CA ALA A 441 7.14 -16.47 12.33
C ALA A 441 6.85 -17.11 10.96
N ASP A 442 6.21 -16.36 10.06
CA ASP A 442 5.84 -16.75 8.70
C ASP A 442 6.85 -16.27 7.64
N GLU A 443 7.96 -15.69 8.07
CA GLU A 443 9.08 -15.34 7.22
C GLU A 443 10.05 -16.52 7.18
N ARG A 444 10.40 -16.99 5.98
CA ARG A 444 11.35 -18.08 5.76
C ARG A 444 12.74 -17.51 5.48
N CYS A 445 13.72 -17.89 6.27
CA CYS A 445 15.11 -17.58 6.00
C CYS A 445 15.63 -18.38 4.79
N LEU A 446 16.13 -17.67 3.78
CA LEU A 446 16.61 -18.22 2.51
C LEU A 446 18.14 -18.27 2.43
N ALA A 447 18.83 -17.45 3.23
CA ALA A 447 20.29 -17.37 3.22
C ALA A 447 20.88 -16.97 4.59
N PRO A 448 22.15 -17.32 4.88
CA PRO A 448 22.88 -16.91 6.09
C PRO A 448 22.82 -15.41 6.40
N LEU A 449 22.13 -15.06 7.49
CA LEU A 449 22.04 -13.69 7.99
C LEU A 449 23.40 -13.11 8.41
N TRP A 450 24.35 -13.97 8.83
CA TRP A 450 25.62 -13.54 9.43
C TRP A 450 26.44 -12.57 8.57
N GLY A 451 26.47 -12.77 7.25
CA GLY A 451 27.18 -11.87 6.34
C GLY A 451 26.47 -10.53 6.18
N GLU A 452 25.15 -10.57 6.03
CA GLU A 452 24.30 -9.38 5.93
C GLU A 452 24.35 -8.55 7.22
N TYR A 453 24.30 -9.23 8.38
CA TYR A 453 24.44 -8.67 9.73
C TYR A 453 25.69 -7.78 9.89
N GLN A 454 26.84 -8.16 9.31
CA GLN A 454 28.06 -7.34 9.44
C GLN A 454 27.89 -5.91 8.95
N SER A 455 27.02 -5.68 7.96
CA SER A 455 26.82 -4.36 7.37
C SER A 455 26.03 -3.37 8.22
N TRP A 456 25.26 -3.86 9.20
CA TRP A 456 24.36 -3.03 10.00
C TRP A 456 24.40 -3.33 11.50
N LYS A 457 25.21 -4.29 11.96
CA LYS A 457 25.34 -4.65 13.39
C LYS A 457 25.69 -3.50 14.33
N HIS A 458 26.36 -2.47 13.81
CA HIS A 458 26.76 -1.28 14.56
C HIS A 458 25.63 -0.25 14.72
N ALA A 459 24.51 -0.42 14.02
CA ALA A 459 23.37 0.49 14.11
C ALA A 459 22.69 0.42 15.48
N ALA A 460 21.98 1.47 15.87
CA ALA A 460 21.11 1.39 17.03
C ALA A 460 19.84 0.60 16.71
N VAL A 461 19.26 0.84 15.53
CA VAL A 461 18.08 0.15 15.01
C VAL A 461 18.23 -0.05 13.50
N VAL A 462 17.71 -1.16 12.99
CA VAL A 462 17.56 -1.49 11.57
C VAL A 462 16.08 -1.69 11.28
N LEU A 463 15.56 -0.98 10.28
CA LEU A 463 14.16 -1.03 9.84
C LEU A 463 14.11 -1.21 8.32
N VAL A 464 13.01 -1.78 7.80
CA VAL A 464 12.81 -1.91 6.36
C VAL A 464 11.72 -0.92 5.92
N PRO A 465 12.02 0.07 5.06
CA PRO A 465 11.03 0.98 4.53
C PRO A 465 10.20 0.32 3.42
N ASP A 466 8.91 0.64 3.41
CA ASP A 466 8.04 0.48 2.24
C ASP A 466 8.10 1.79 1.43
N VAL A 467 8.49 1.69 0.16
CA VAL A 467 8.66 2.83 -0.74
C VAL A 467 7.40 3.17 -1.53
N THR A 468 6.27 2.52 -1.24
CA THR A 468 4.95 2.95 -1.74
C THR A 468 4.62 4.35 -1.22
N VAL A 469 3.68 5.04 -1.88
CA VAL A 469 3.30 6.41 -1.53
C VAL A 469 1.88 6.43 -0.96
N PRO A 470 1.67 6.86 0.30
CA PRO A 470 2.69 7.36 1.23
C PRO A 470 3.50 6.24 1.90
N SER A 471 4.80 6.47 2.06
CA SER A 471 5.77 5.50 2.59
C SER A 471 5.58 5.25 4.08
N TYR A 472 5.91 4.06 4.54
CA TYR A 472 5.90 3.68 5.95
C TYR A 472 7.06 2.73 6.27
N LEU A 473 7.27 2.44 7.55
CA LEU A 473 8.27 1.47 7.99
C LEU A 473 7.60 0.17 8.38
N HIS A 474 8.06 -0.94 7.82
CA HIS A 474 7.62 -2.25 8.24
C HIS A 474 8.08 -2.53 9.68
N ASN A 475 7.27 -3.31 10.40
CA ASN A 475 7.61 -3.81 11.73
C ASN A 475 7.79 -5.34 11.75
N TRP A 476 7.58 -6.05 10.63
CA TRP A 476 7.78 -7.50 10.48
C TRP A 476 9.25 -7.93 10.59
N PHE A 477 10.19 -7.00 10.40
CA PHE A 477 11.60 -7.18 10.72
C PHE A 477 12.13 -5.94 11.41
N ILE A 478 12.80 -6.14 12.54
CA ILE A 478 13.47 -5.07 13.29
C ILE A 478 14.71 -5.67 13.93
N ALA A 479 15.88 -5.05 13.73
CA ALA A 479 17.06 -5.36 14.53
C ALA A 479 17.41 -4.16 15.40
N ALA A 480 17.76 -4.37 16.67
CA ALA A 480 18.01 -3.24 17.57
C ALA A 480 18.96 -3.59 18.72
N ARG A 481 19.65 -2.57 19.21
CA ARG A 481 20.31 -2.62 20.51
C ARG A 481 19.28 -2.45 21.64
N PRO A 482 19.56 -2.96 22.85
CA PRO A 482 18.71 -2.68 24.00
C PRO A 482 18.68 -1.18 24.33
N GLY A 483 17.55 -0.70 24.87
CA GLY A 483 17.40 0.65 25.40
C GLY A 483 17.28 1.78 24.36
N THR A 484 16.91 1.46 23.12
CA THR A 484 16.83 2.48 22.05
C THR A 484 15.66 3.43 22.25
N ALA A 485 15.88 4.72 21.97
CA ALA A 485 14.87 5.78 22.13
C ALA A 485 13.64 5.56 21.23
N LEU A 486 13.84 4.96 20.06
CA LEU A 486 12.78 4.60 19.12
C LEU A 486 11.84 3.54 19.71
N LEU A 487 12.38 2.43 20.22
CA LEU A 487 11.55 1.36 20.78
C LEU A 487 10.89 1.78 22.09
N GLN A 488 11.57 2.62 22.88
CA GLN A 488 10.99 3.23 24.07
C GLN A 488 9.77 4.11 23.71
N ALA A 489 9.89 4.95 22.67
CA ALA A 489 8.78 5.78 22.20
C ALA A 489 7.62 4.92 21.66
N ALA A 490 7.92 3.87 20.90
CA ALA A 490 6.91 2.93 20.41
C ALA A 490 6.16 2.24 21.57
N LEU A 491 6.87 1.77 22.59
CA LEU A 491 6.27 1.13 23.75
C LEU A 491 5.38 2.10 24.55
N GLN A 492 5.82 3.34 24.73
CA GLN A 492 5.04 4.39 25.41
C GLN A 492 3.74 4.72 24.68
N ASP A 493 3.81 4.93 23.36
CA ASP A 493 2.64 5.24 22.52
C ASP A 493 1.66 4.07 22.52
N MET A 494 2.15 2.84 22.31
CA MET A 494 1.34 1.63 22.38
C MET A 494 0.63 1.45 23.73
N MET A 495 1.34 1.67 24.84
CA MET A 495 0.76 1.58 26.19
C MET A 495 -0.29 2.67 26.43
N ALA A 496 -0.06 3.89 25.94
CA ALA A 496 -1.02 4.99 26.06
C ALA A 496 -2.33 4.65 25.33
N VAL A 497 -2.26 4.14 24.10
CA VAL A 497 -3.45 3.78 23.31
C VAL A 497 -4.18 2.58 23.93
N LEU A 498 -3.45 1.52 24.30
CA LEU A 498 -4.05 0.33 24.92
C LEU A 498 -4.57 0.58 26.35
N GLY A 499 -4.12 1.64 27.03
CA GLY A 499 -4.57 2.04 28.36
C GLY A 499 -5.78 2.97 28.37
N SER A 500 -6.04 3.70 27.28
CA SER A 500 -7.06 4.76 27.18
C SER A 500 -8.23 4.47 26.23
N GLY A 501 -8.31 3.25 25.69
CA GLY A 501 -9.31 2.87 24.69
C GLY A 501 -10.77 3.03 25.18
N PRO A 502 -11.69 3.54 24.33
CA PRO A 502 -13.10 3.73 24.70
C PRO A 502 -13.79 2.40 25.01
N PRO A 503 -14.75 2.36 25.95
CA PRO A 503 -15.53 1.15 26.22
C PRO A 503 -16.26 0.69 24.94
N GLY A 504 -15.93 -0.51 24.45
CA GLY A 504 -16.63 -1.16 23.33
C GLY A 504 -16.04 -0.99 21.93
N GLY A 505 -14.97 -0.21 21.73
CA GLY A 505 -14.28 -0.09 20.44
C GLY A 505 -13.01 -0.93 20.34
N ARG A 506 -12.80 -1.66 19.24
CA ARG A 506 -11.53 -2.35 18.96
C ARG A 506 -10.51 -1.36 18.37
N PRO A 507 -9.30 -1.24 18.94
CA PRO A 507 -8.25 -0.37 18.39
C PRO A 507 -7.74 -0.91 17.05
N ASP A 508 -7.41 -0.03 16.10
CA ASP A 508 -6.86 -0.45 14.81
C ASP A 508 -5.47 -1.08 14.99
N ILE A 509 -5.27 -2.28 14.43
CA ILE A 509 -4.05 -3.07 14.59
C ILE A 509 -2.84 -2.32 14.02
N TRP A 510 -2.97 -1.79 12.80
CA TRP A 510 -1.87 -1.15 12.09
C TRP A 510 -1.42 0.16 12.76
N GLN A 511 -2.37 0.96 13.27
CA GLN A 511 -2.09 2.22 13.95
C GLN A 511 -1.56 2.03 15.37
N THR A 512 -2.08 1.03 16.09
CA THR A 512 -1.86 0.90 17.55
C THR A 512 -0.59 0.14 17.87
N THR A 513 -0.37 -0.99 17.21
CA THR A 513 0.77 -1.88 17.47
C THR A 513 1.62 -2.12 16.22
N GLY A 514 1.03 -1.95 15.04
CA GLY A 514 1.60 -2.30 13.75
C GLY A 514 2.56 -1.27 13.12
N PRO A 515 2.71 -1.29 11.78
CA PRO A 515 3.62 -0.42 11.04
C PRO A 515 3.36 1.10 11.22
N GLY A 516 2.13 1.51 11.54
CA GLY A 516 1.83 2.90 11.85
C GLY A 516 2.54 3.39 13.10
N LEU A 517 2.53 2.58 14.15
CA LEU A 517 3.22 2.86 15.42
C LEU A 517 4.72 3.04 15.21
N ILE A 518 5.37 2.09 14.51
CA ILE A 518 6.82 2.14 14.33
C ILE A 518 7.23 3.34 13.46
N THR A 519 6.39 3.70 12.48
CA THR A 519 6.61 4.89 11.63
C THR A 519 6.57 6.17 12.46
N ARG A 520 5.57 6.33 13.35
CA ARG A 520 5.52 7.47 14.29
C ARG A 520 6.72 7.50 15.23
N ALA A 521 7.06 6.35 15.83
CA ALA A 521 8.17 6.25 16.76
C ALA A 521 9.51 6.59 16.12
N PHE A 522 9.73 6.18 14.86
CA PHE A 522 10.91 6.55 14.09
C PHE A 522 11.02 8.07 13.91
N VAL A 523 9.94 8.72 13.48
CA VAL A 523 9.91 10.18 13.27
C VAL A 523 10.10 10.94 14.59
N ALA A 524 9.52 10.45 15.69
CA ALA A 524 9.68 11.04 17.03
C ALA A 524 11.09 10.86 17.63
N ALA A 525 11.81 9.81 17.22
CA ALA A 525 13.17 9.52 17.66
C ALA A 525 14.25 10.02 16.69
N ARG A 526 13.88 10.77 15.63
CA ARG A 526 14.82 11.28 14.62
C ARG A 526 15.99 12.03 15.24
N GLY A 527 17.19 11.75 14.75
CA GLY A 527 18.43 12.38 15.21
C GLY A 527 18.90 11.99 16.61
N LYS A 528 18.17 11.14 17.35
CA LYS A 528 18.57 10.70 18.71
C LYS A 528 19.55 9.52 18.69
N GLN A 529 19.58 8.74 17.62
CA GLN A 529 20.39 7.53 17.49
C GLN A 529 20.59 7.16 16.01
N PRO A 530 21.66 6.41 15.66
CA PRO A 530 21.88 5.93 14.30
C PRO A 530 20.86 4.84 13.94
N VAL A 531 20.10 5.06 12.87
CA VAL A 531 19.16 4.08 12.31
C VAL A 531 19.63 3.71 10.90
N VAL A 532 19.66 2.41 10.60
CA VAL A 532 19.88 1.91 9.24
C VAL A 532 18.53 1.55 8.63
N LEU A 533 18.25 2.07 7.45
CA LEU A 533 17.15 1.59 6.62
C LEU A 533 17.68 0.46 5.74
N LEU A 534 17.20 -0.75 5.93
CA LEU A 534 17.59 -1.90 5.12
C LEU A 534 16.69 -1.96 3.89
N ASP A 535 17.30 -1.91 2.72
CA ASP A 535 16.60 -2.04 1.44
C ASP A 535 15.75 -3.32 1.38
N ILE A 536 14.52 -3.22 0.89
CA ILE A 536 13.58 -4.35 0.89
C ILE A 536 14.06 -5.47 -0.04
N ASP A 537 14.61 -5.15 -1.20
CA ASP A 537 15.14 -6.17 -2.12
C ASP A 537 16.35 -6.88 -1.51
N ARG A 538 17.16 -6.15 -0.73
CA ARG A 538 18.25 -6.71 0.06
C ARG A 538 17.77 -7.63 1.17
N TYR A 539 16.74 -7.24 1.92
CA TYR A 539 16.10 -8.14 2.88
C TYR A 539 15.52 -9.37 2.18
N ARG A 540 14.91 -9.21 1.00
CA ARG A 540 14.29 -10.33 0.27
C ARG A 540 15.30 -11.35 -0.30
N ARG A 541 16.60 -11.00 -0.37
CA ARG A 541 17.68 -11.97 -0.66
C ARG A 541 17.96 -12.94 0.50
N ILE A 542 17.73 -12.50 1.74
CA ILE A 542 17.95 -13.33 2.94
C ILE A 542 16.66 -13.98 3.44
N CYS A 543 15.49 -13.46 3.05
CA CYS A 543 14.23 -13.90 3.61
C CYS A 543 13.03 -13.80 2.63
N GLY A 544 12.20 -14.85 2.57
CA GLY A 544 10.98 -14.90 1.76
C GLY A 544 9.72 -14.89 2.63
N ASN A 545 8.72 -14.10 2.23
CA ASN A 545 7.41 -14.10 2.89
C ASN A 545 6.55 -15.25 2.34
N GLU A 546 6.13 -16.16 3.21
CA GLU A 546 5.20 -17.22 2.85
C GLU A 546 3.76 -16.69 2.92
N THR A 547 3.25 -16.17 1.80
CA THR A 547 1.92 -15.56 1.73
C THR A 547 0.77 -16.56 1.57
N ALA A 548 1.08 -17.84 1.29
CA ALA A 548 0.10 -18.89 1.05
C ALA A 548 -0.13 -19.83 2.26
N LEU A 549 0.34 -19.44 3.45
CA LEU A 549 0.17 -20.25 4.67
C LEU A 549 -1.30 -20.36 5.05
N ALA A 550 -1.72 -21.56 5.44
CA ALA A 550 -3.14 -21.88 5.61
C ALA A 550 -3.83 -20.99 6.65
N TYR A 551 -3.12 -20.59 7.72
CA TYR A 551 -3.69 -19.75 8.76
C TYR A 551 -4.08 -18.34 8.26
N LYS A 552 -3.41 -17.81 7.22
CA LYS A 552 -3.70 -16.48 6.64
C LYS A 552 -5.05 -16.40 5.91
N ALA A 553 -5.72 -17.54 5.70
CA ALA A 553 -7.05 -17.60 5.10
C ALA A 553 -8.19 -17.23 6.08
N THR A 554 -7.89 -17.06 7.37
CA THR A 554 -8.88 -16.82 8.43
C THR A 554 -8.78 -15.40 9.00
N ALA A 555 -9.86 -14.91 9.61
CA ALA A 555 -9.85 -13.61 10.30
C ALA A 555 -8.94 -13.60 11.53
N GLU A 556 -8.72 -14.77 12.15
CA GLU A 556 -7.82 -14.95 13.29
C GLU A 556 -6.34 -14.92 12.88
N GLY A 557 -6.03 -15.38 11.67
CA GLY A 557 -4.65 -15.47 11.16
C GLY A 557 -4.21 -14.30 10.27
N ASN A 558 -5.16 -13.57 9.69
CA ASN A 558 -4.87 -12.41 8.86
C ASN A 558 -5.60 -11.18 9.39
N TRP A 559 -4.82 -10.28 9.99
CA TRP A 559 -5.34 -9.07 10.61
C TRP A 559 -6.12 -8.17 9.64
N ARG A 560 -5.87 -8.26 8.32
CA ARG A 560 -6.64 -7.52 7.30
C ARG A 560 -8.09 -7.99 7.19
N LEU A 561 -8.36 -9.21 7.62
CA LEU A 561 -9.68 -9.84 7.66
C LEU A 561 -10.35 -9.71 9.05
N ALA A 562 -9.60 -9.33 10.09
CA ALA A 562 -10.07 -9.12 11.45
C ALA A 562 -10.80 -7.78 11.60
N ARG A 563 -12.03 -7.68 11.08
CA ARG A 563 -12.90 -6.51 11.27
C ARG A 563 -13.75 -6.64 12.53
#